data_AF-A0A928DXX4-F1
#
_entry.id   AF-A0A928DXX4-F1
#
_cell.length_a   1.000
_cell.length_b   1.000
_cell.length_c   1.000
_cell.angle_alpha   90.00
_cell.angle_beta   90.00
_cell.angle_gamma   90.00
#
_symmetry.space_group_name_H-M   'P 1'
#
loop_
_entity.id
_entity.type
_entity.pdbx_description
1 polymer ?
#
loop_
_entity_poly.entity_id
_entity_poly.type
_entity_poly.pdbx_seq_one_letter_code
_entity_poly.pdbx_strand_id
1 'polypeptide(L)'
;MEMKDLVALCKKRGFLFQSSEIYGGLNGFWDYGPLGVELKKNVKNAWWQDMVATHNEQKLDEGAPSKYEMTGLDCTIIMHPQVWKCSGHYDLFHDFMVDCTESKRRYRYDQLRGRWVEAKGQKAFVLGDPNADSWDESIHARAQKFFNLRAKDADQMVFGEELISLEKI
;
A
#
# COMPACT_ATOMS: atom_id res chain seq x y z
N MET A 1 17.47 -9.82 -8.06
CA MET A 1 16.39 -9.38 -8.98
C MET A 1 15.59 -8.38 -8.20
N GLU A 2 15.67 -7.11 -8.59
CA GLU A 2 15.01 -6.02 -7.89
C GLU A 2 13.54 -5.91 -8.32
N MET A 3 12.70 -5.25 -7.51
CA MET A 3 11.29 -5.06 -7.86
C MET A 3 11.11 -4.36 -9.22
N LYS A 4 12.00 -3.42 -9.56
CA LYS A 4 12.03 -2.72 -10.86
C LYS A 4 12.25 -3.69 -12.03
N ASP A 5 13.06 -4.74 -11.84
CA ASP A 5 13.31 -5.77 -12.87
C ASP A 5 12.07 -6.62 -13.12
N LEU A 6 11.36 -7.00 -12.05
CA LEU A 6 10.15 -7.82 -12.15
C LEU A 6 9.05 -7.06 -12.89
N VAL A 7 8.80 -5.79 -12.54
CA VAL A 7 7.81 -4.94 -13.22
C VAL A 7 8.15 -4.81 -14.71
N ALA A 8 9.43 -4.59 -15.04
CA ALA A 8 9.88 -4.51 -16.42
C ALA A 8 9.66 -5.83 -17.18
N LEU A 9 9.91 -6.99 -16.55
CA LEU A 9 9.65 -8.30 -17.13
C LEU A 9 8.16 -8.52 -17.39
N CYS A 10 7.30 -8.23 -16.40
CA CYS A 10 5.86 -8.37 -16.51
C CYS A 10 5.29 -7.57 -17.69
N LYS A 11 5.75 -6.31 -17.85
CA LYS A 11 5.36 -5.47 -18.99
C LYS A 11 5.89 -6.03 -20.31
N LYS A 12 7.18 -6.35 -20.40
CA LYS A 12 7.82 -6.85 -21.64
C LYS A 12 7.26 -8.18 -22.14
N ARG A 13 6.79 -9.04 -21.23
CA ARG A 13 6.29 -10.39 -21.54
C ARG A 13 4.77 -10.47 -21.64
N GLY A 14 4.04 -9.37 -21.41
CA GLY A 14 2.59 -9.36 -21.52
C GLY A 14 1.86 -10.03 -20.36
N PHE A 15 2.36 -9.86 -19.14
CA PHE A 15 1.65 -10.25 -17.92
C PHE A 15 0.71 -9.14 -17.42
N LEU A 16 1.25 -7.93 -17.20
CA LEU A 16 0.52 -6.80 -16.61
C LEU A 16 0.89 -5.51 -17.32
N PHE A 17 -0.11 -4.66 -17.54
CA PHE A 17 0.04 -3.32 -18.12
C PHE A 17 -0.66 -2.29 -17.24
N GLN A 18 -0.13 -1.07 -17.21
CA GLN A 18 -0.79 0.05 -16.54
C GLN A 18 -2.11 0.32 -17.26
N SER A 19 -3.24 0.32 -16.56
CA SER A 19 -4.52 0.53 -17.23
C SER A 19 -4.58 1.93 -17.83
N SER A 20 -5.09 2.04 -19.05
CA SER A 20 -5.13 3.28 -19.84
C SER A 20 -3.76 3.95 -20.05
N GLU A 21 -2.67 3.16 -20.18
CA GLU A 21 -1.29 3.65 -20.29
C GLU A 21 -1.12 4.75 -21.37
N ILE A 22 -1.74 4.58 -22.54
CA ILE A 22 -1.64 5.54 -23.66
C ILE A 22 -2.26 6.91 -23.37
N TYR A 23 -3.05 7.02 -22.29
CA TYR A 23 -3.69 8.25 -21.83
C TYR A 23 -3.10 8.77 -20.50
N GLY A 24 -1.93 8.28 -20.10
CA GLY A 24 -1.24 8.69 -18.87
C GLY A 24 -1.45 7.75 -17.68
N GLY A 25 -2.25 6.69 -17.85
CA GLY A 25 -2.46 5.67 -16.84
C GLY A 25 -3.37 6.07 -15.68
N LEU A 26 -3.96 5.09 -15.01
CA LEU A 26 -4.74 5.29 -13.79
C LEU A 26 -4.13 4.54 -12.60
N ASN A 27 -3.54 5.28 -11.65
CA ASN A 27 -2.89 4.71 -10.49
C ASN A 27 -3.81 3.74 -9.73
N GLY A 28 -3.30 2.54 -9.43
CA GLY A 28 -4.06 1.47 -8.75
C GLY A 28 -4.81 0.53 -9.69
N PHE A 29 -4.91 0.84 -10.99
CA PHE A 29 -5.62 0.02 -11.98
C PHE A 29 -4.66 -0.61 -12.98
N TRP A 30 -4.85 -1.91 -13.24
CA TRP A 30 -3.94 -2.71 -14.05
C TRP A 30 -4.70 -3.68 -14.94
N ASP A 31 -4.23 -3.83 -16.18
CA ASP A 31 -4.81 -4.73 -17.17
C ASP A 31 -3.93 -5.98 -17.32
N TYR A 32 -4.55 -7.16 -17.28
CA TYR A 32 -3.85 -8.42 -17.48
C TYR A 32 -3.65 -8.69 -18.97
N GLY A 33 -2.40 -8.87 -19.39
CA GLY A 33 -2.06 -9.28 -20.75
C GLY A 33 -2.27 -10.78 -20.99
N PRO A 34 -1.95 -11.30 -22.19
CA PRO A 34 -2.23 -12.69 -22.56
C PRO A 34 -1.68 -13.74 -21.58
N LEU A 35 -0.40 -13.61 -21.17
CA LEU A 35 0.21 -14.53 -20.20
C LEU A 35 -0.33 -14.28 -18.78
N GLY A 36 -0.68 -13.03 -18.46
CA GLY A 36 -1.24 -12.66 -17.17
C GLY A 36 -2.63 -13.25 -16.93
N VAL A 37 -3.48 -13.26 -17.96
CA VAL A 37 -4.83 -13.84 -17.90
C VAL A 37 -4.75 -15.35 -17.65
N GLU A 38 -3.90 -16.07 -18.40
CA GLU A 38 -3.71 -17.51 -18.20
C GLU A 38 -3.12 -17.82 -16.82
N LEU A 39 -2.12 -17.05 -16.36
CA LEU A 39 -1.57 -17.21 -15.02
C LEU A 39 -2.65 -16.98 -13.94
N LYS A 40 -3.40 -15.89 -14.03
CA LYS A 40 -4.49 -15.56 -13.09
C LYS A 40 -5.55 -16.67 -13.08
N LYS A 41 -5.92 -17.20 -14.24
CA LYS A 41 -6.88 -18.30 -14.38
C LYS A 41 -6.36 -19.58 -13.75
N ASN A 42 -5.10 -19.95 -14.01
CA ASN A 42 -4.48 -21.14 -13.44
C ASN A 42 -4.41 -21.08 -11.92
N VAL A 43 -4.04 -19.93 -11.34
CA VAL A 43 -4.02 -19.73 -9.89
C VAL A 43 -5.44 -19.86 -9.30
N LYS A 44 -6.44 -19.21 -9.91
CA LYS A 44 -7.84 -19.33 -9.47
C LYS A 44 -8.35 -20.78 -9.52
N ASN A 45 -8.04 -21.49 -10.60
CA ASN A 45 -8.46 -22.88 -10.79
C ASN A 45 -7.78 -23.82 -9.78
N ALA A 46 -6.48 -23.65 -9.55
CA ALA A 46 -5.74 -24.42 -8.56
C ALA A 46 -6.33 -24.23 -7.16
N TRP A 47 -6.60 -22.97 -6.78
CA TRP A 47 -7.22 -22.65 -5.50
C TRP A 47 -8.62 -23.26 -5.36
N TRP A 48 -9.46 -23.14 -6.41
CA TRP A 48 -10.81 -23.70 -6.38
C TRP A 48 -10.79 -25.23 -6.27
N GLN A 49 -9.89 -25.87 -7.01
CA GLN A 49 -9.75 -27.32 -6.97
C GLN A 49 -9.35 -27.80 -5.57
N ASP A 50 -8.38 -27.12 -4.94
CA ASP A 50 -7.85 -27.48 -3.63
C ASP A 50 -8.87 -27.21 -2.51
N MET A 51 -9.43 -26.00 -2.48
CA MET A 51 -10.24 -25.51 -1.35
C MET A 51 -11.72 -25.88 -1.44
N VAL A 52 -12.26 -26.09 -2.64
CA VAL A 52 -13.70 -26.34 -2.83
C VAL A 52 -13.92 -27.73 -3.40
N ALA A 53 -13.38 -28.04 -4.58
CA ALA A 53 -13.73 -29.27 -5.29
C ALA A 53 -13.17 -30.55 -4.64
N THR A 54 -12.02 -30.46 -3.98
CA THR A 54 -11.34 -31.60 -3.32
C THR A 54 -11.46 -31.54 -1.80
N HIS A 55 -12.22 -30.57 -1.27
CA HIS A 55 -12.42 -30.44 0.18
C HIS A 55 -13.04 -31.72 0.76
N ASN A 56 -12.45 -32.23 1.84
CA ASN A 56 -12.95 -33.42 2.52
C ASN A 56 -13.69 -33.01 3.79
N GLU A 57 -15.02 -32.98 3.71
CA GLU A 57 -15.91 -32.62 4.82
C GLU A 57 -15.79 -33.55 6.04
N GLN A 58 -15.27 -34.76 5.85
CA GLN A 58 -15.06 -35.70 6.95
C GLN A 58 -13.76 -35.46 7.71
N LYS A 59 -12.83 -34.69 7.13
CA LYS A 59 -11.55 -34.34 7.75
C LYS A 59 -11.74 -33.11 8.64
N LEU A 60 -11.10 -33.13 9.80
CA LEU A 60 -10.97 -31.94 10.64
C LEU A 60 -9.59 -31.33 10.34
N ASP A 61 -9.59 -30.13 9.76
CA ASP A 61 -8.35 -29.41 9.48
C ASP A 61 -7.76 -28.82 10.78
N GLU A 62 -6.43 -28.66 10.79
CA GLU A 62 -5.70 -28.18 11.96
C GLU A 62 -6.13 -26.75 12.30
N GLY A 63 -6.60 -26.54 13.54
CA GLY A 63 -7.12 -25.26 14.00
C GLY A 63 -8.60 -25.01 13.71
N ALA A 64 -9.29 -25.91 12.99
CA ALA A 64 -10.73 -25.79 12.78
C ALA A 64 -11.50 -26.21 14.04
N PRO A 65 -12.53 -25.45 14.47
CA PRO A 65 -13.32 -25.79 15.66
C PRO A 65 -14.21 -27.03 15.44
N SER A 66 -14.62 -27.30 14.21
CA SER A 66 -15.42 -28.46 13.81
C SER A 66 -15.22 -28.77 12.33
N LYS A 67 -15.72 -29.93 11.89
CA LYS A 67 -15.81 -30.27 10.46
C LYS A 67 -16.76 -29.31 9.75
N TYR A 68 -16.51 -29.05 8.46
CA TYR A 68 -17.29 -28.11 7.65
C TYR A 68 -17.34 -28.54 6.18
N GLU A 69 -18.34 -28.02 5.47
CA GLU A 69 -18.51 -28.14 4.02
C GLU A 69 -18.11 -26.84 3.33
N MET A 70 -17.60 -26.96 2.09
CA MET A 70 -17.24 -25.83 1.25
C MET A 70 -18.18 -25.78 0.04
N THR A 71 -18.94 -24.69 -0.07
CA THR A 71 -19.88 -24.48 -1.19
C THR A 71 -19.46 -23.29 -2.03
N GLY A 72 -19.36 -23.50 -3.34
CA GLY A 72 -19.09 -22.45 -4.30
C GLY A 72 -20.26 -21.47 -4.44
N LEU A 73 -19.98 -20.18 -4.41
CA LEU A 73 -20.97 -19.12 -4.59
C LEU A 73 -20.40 -17.99 -5.47
N ASP A 74 -21.22 -17.45 -6.36
CA ASP A 74 -20.90 -16.25 -7.14
C ASP A 74 -21.97 -15.18 -6.91
N CYS A 75 -21.54 -13.98 -6.53
CA CYS A 75 -22.39 -12.89 -6.06
C CYS A 75 -22.20 -11.64 -6.93
N THR A 76 -23.23 -10.80 -6.99
CA THR A 76 -23.15 -9.52 -7.70
C THR A 76 -22.19 -8.55 -7.00
N ILE A 77 -21.45 -7.76 -7.78
CA ILE A 77 -20.56 -6.71 -7.26
C ILE A 77 -21.36 -5.55 -6.67
N ILE A 78 -22.49 -5.19 -7.30
CA ILE A 78 -23.38 -4.14 -6.80
C ILE A 78 -24.32 -4.76 -5.76
N MET A 79 -24.37 -4.18 -4.56
CA MET A 79 -25.15 -4.65 -3.42
C MET A 79 -25.99 -3.52 -2.81
N HIS A 80 -27.08 -3.88 -2.14
CA HIS A 80 -27.94 -2.92 -1.43
C HIS A 80 -27.16 -2.22 -0.29
N PRO A 81 -27.25 -0.89 -0.10
CA PRO A 81 -26.47 -0.13 0.88
C PRO A 81 -26.52 -0.68 2.32
N GLN A 82 -27.67 -1.24 2.71
CA GLN A 82 -27.86 -1.84 4.04
C GLN A 82 -26.88 -2.98 4.33
N VAL A 83 -26.41 -3.72 3.32
CA VAL A 83 -25.41 -4.80 3.50
C VAL A 83 -24.10 -4.21 4.03
N TRP A 84 -23.66 -3.08 3.49
CA TRP A 84 -22.44 -2.39 3.93
C TRP A 84 -22.60 -1.76 5.32
N LYS A 85 -23.80 -1.28 5.66
CA LYS A 85 -24.11 -0.75 6.99
C LYS A 85 -24.12 -1.84 8.06
N CYS A 86 -24.85 -2.93 7.83
CA CYS A 86 -24.97 -4.03 8.78
C CYS A 86 -23.65 -4.79 8.98
N SER A 87 -22.82 -4.90 7.94
CA SER A 87 -21.49 -5.50 8.06
C SER A 87 -20.43 -4.57 8.68
N GLY A 88 -20.79 -3.31 8.97
CA GLY A 88 -19.88 -2.31 9.56
C GLY A 88 -18.96 -1.63 8.57
N HIS A 89 -18.86 -2.08 7.32
CA HIS A 89 -18.00 -1.46 6.29
C HIS A 89 -18.34 0.02 6.07
N TYR A 90 -19.62 0.39 6.14
CA TYR A 90 -20.04 1.78 5.97
C TYR A 90 -19.40 2.74 7.00
N ASP A 91 -19.25 2.28 8.24
CA ASP A 91 -18.74 3.12 9.34
C ASP A 91 -17.23 2.94 9.55
N LEU A 92 -16.71 1.74 9.33
CA LEU A 92 -15.37 1.34 9.77
C LEU A 92 -14.36 1.19 8.63
N PHE A 93 -14.78 1.01 7.38
CA PHE A 93 -13.87 0.80 6.25
C PHE A 93 -13.44 2.12 5.63
N HIS A 94 -12.66 2.90 6.39
CA HIS A 94 -12.08 4.15 5.94
C HIS A 94 -10.63 4.29 6.43
N ASP A 95 -9.82 4.99 5.63
CA ASP A 95 -8.47 5.40 6.00
C ASP A 95 -8.46 6.89 6.35
N PHE A 96 -7.74 7.28 7.41
CA PHE A 96 -7.54 8.69 7.71
C PHE A 96 -6.61 9.33 6.68
N MET A 97 -7.00 10.50 6.17
CA MET A 97 -6.24 11.24 5.17
C MET A 97 -5.88 12.62 5.71
N VAL A 98 -4.70 13.11 5.33
CA VAL A 98 -4.26 14.48 5.63
C VAL A 98 -3.87 15.22 4.37
N ASP A 99 -4.17 16.52 4.35
CA ASP A 99 -3.89 17.41 3.23
C ASP A 99 -2.69 18.30 3.55
N CYS A 100 -1.72 18.34 2.64
CA CYS A 100 -0.61 19.27 2.74
C CYS A 100 -0.93 20.54 1.96
N THR A 101 -0.97 21.69 2.64
CA THR A 101 -1.28 22.98 2.03
C THR A 101 -0.21 23.46 1.04
N GLU A 102 1.05 23.05 1.24
CA GLU A 102 2.16 23.42 0.37
C GLU A 102 2.17 22.60 -0.92
N SER A 103 2.04 21.27 -0.83
CA SER A 103 2.06 20.40 -2.01
C SER A 103 0.70 20.31 -2.70
N LYS A 104 -0.39 20.71 -2.01
CA LYS A 104 -1.78 20.52 -2.43
C LYS A 104 -2.12 19.06 -2.72
N ARG A 105 -1.41 18.13 -2.09
CA ARG A 105 -1.62 16.68 -2.20
C ARG A 105 -2.23 16.14 -0.92
N ARG A 106 -2.93 15.02 -1.09
CA ARG A 106 -3.52 14.24 -0.01
C ARG A 106 -2.70 12.98 0.22
N TYR A 107 -2.49 12.65 1.49
CA TYR A 107 -1.69 11.50 1.91
C TYR A 107 -2.47 10.66 2.91
N ARG A 108 -2.22 9.35 2.91
CA ARG A 108 -2.76 8.46 3.93
C ARG A 108 -1.99 8.67 5.23
N TYR A 109 -2.71 8.93 6.31
CA TYR A 109 -2.17 9.38 7.60
C TYR A 109 -1.12 8.42 8.18
N ASP A 110 -1.41 7.12 8.12
CA ASP A 110 -0.57 6.02 8.60
C ASP A 110 0.70 5.80 7.77
N GLN A 111 0.70 6.22 6.49
CA GLN A 111 1.83 6.08 5.58
C GLN A 111 2.85 7.21 5.72
N LEU A 112 2.48 8.31 6.38
CA LEU A 112 3.37 9.43 6.59
C LEU A 112 4.31 9.16 7.76
N ARG A 113 5.60 9.12 7.47
CA ARG A 113 6.65 8.93 8.47
C ARG A 113 7.61 10.11 8.49
N GLY A 114 8.14 10.39 9.67
CA GLY A 114 9.08 11.48 9.87
C GLY A 114 9.93 11.27 11.12
N ARG A 115 10.81 12.24 11.36
CA ARG A 115 11.66 12.29 12.55
C ARG A 115 11.61 13.67 13.17
N TRP A 116 11.80 13.72 14.48
CA TRP A 116 12.13 14.97 15.17
C TRP A 116 13.53 15.41 14.77
N VAL A 117 13.68 16.67 14.42
CA VAL A 117 14.96 17.29 14.07
C VAL A 117 15.11 18.58 14.87
N GLU A 118 16.28 18.76 15.47
CA GLU A 118 16.63 19.95 16.24
C GLU A 118 17.80 20.68 15.58
N ALA A 119 17.61 21.96 15.28
CA ALA A 119 18.65 22.84 14.76
C ALA A 119 18.35 24.30 15.12
N LYS A 120 19.40 25.13 15.30
CA LYS A 120 19.28 26.55 15.65
C LYS A 120 18.37 26.84 16.87
N GLY A 121 18.31 25.91 17.82
CA GLY A 121 17.45 26.02 19.00
C GLY A 121 15.95 25.80 18.75
N GLN A 122 15.57 25.29 17.57
CA GLN A 122 14.19 24.96 17.21
C GLN A 122 14.06 23.44 16.97
N LYS A 123 12.98 22.86 17.49
CA LYS A 123 12.62 21.44 17.31
C LYS A 123 11.42 21.35 16.37
N ALA A 124 11.55 20.58 15.29
CA ALA A 124 10.48 20.37 14.31
C ALA A 124 10.35 18.89 13.95
N PHE A 125 9.13 18.43 13.69
CA PHE A 125 8.90 17.10 13.13
C PHE A 125 8.89 17.18 11.61
N VAL A 126 9.87 16.54 10.98
CA VAL A 126 10.07 16.61 9.52
C VAL A 126 9.59 15.32 8.89
N LEU A 127 8.57 15.43 8.04
CA LEU A 127 8.00 14.33 7.27
C LEU A 127 8.85 14.03 6.03
N GLY A 128 9.15 12.75 5.81
CA GLY A 128 9.75 12.28 4.56
C GLY A 128 8.74 12.26 3.41
N ASP A 129 9.25 12.20 2.18
CA ASP A 129 8.43 11.93 1.01
C ASP A 129 8.16 10.43 0.89
N PRO A 130 6.89 9.98 0.92
CA PRO A 130 6.56 8.57 0.75
C PRO A 130 6.99 7.97 -0.60
N ASN A 131 7.26 8.82 -1.61
CA ASN A 131 7.68 8.38 -2.93
C ASN A 131 9.19 8.39 -3.13
N ALA A 132 9.97 8.78 -2.12
CA ALA A 132 11.42 8.74 -2.21
C ALA A 132 11.96 7.30 -2.07
N ASP A 133 13.04 6.98 -2.78
CA ASP A 133 13.72 5.69 -2.64
C ASP A 133 14.32 5.52 -1.22
N SER A 134 14.66 6.62 -0.55
CA SER A 134 15.17 6.65 0.83
C SER A 134 14.44 7.69 1.69
N TRP A 135 13.85 7.23 2.79
CA TRP A 135 13.19 8.08 3.78
C TRP A 135 14.17 9.05 4.44
N ASP A 136 15.36 8.55 4.80
CA ASP A 136 16.35 9.34 5.53
C ASP A 136 16.88 10.48 4.67
N GLU A 137 17.24 10.21 3.42
CA GLU A 137 17.68 11.26 2.48
C GLU A 137 16.60 12.33 2.27
N SER A 138 15.35 11.89 2.14
CA SER A 138 14.20 12.80 1.98
C SER A 138 13.99 13.69 3.20
N ILE A 139 14.06 13.10 4.41
CA ILE A 139 13.92 13.81 5.68
C ILE A 139 15.09 14.79 5.86
N HIS A 140 16.32 14.36 5.60
CA HIS A 140 17.51 15.22 5.66
C HIS A 140 17.37 16.43 4.73
N ALA A 141 17.00 16.23 3.46
CA ALA A 141 16.85 17.30 2.49
C ALA A 141 15.74 18.30 2.90
N ARG A 142 14.60 17.79 3.40
CA ARG A 142 13.49 18.62 3.87
C ARG A 142 13.85 19.38 5.15
N ALA A 143 14.59 18.76 6.07
CA ALA A 143 15.07 19.40 7.28
C ALA A 143 16.04 20.56 6.98
N GLN A 144 17.01 20.34 6.07
CA GLN A 144 17.94 21.39 5.63
C GLN A 144 17.20 22.60 5.06
N LYS A 145 16.18 22.35 4.23
CA LYS A 145 15.34 23.39 3.65
C LYS A 145 14.52 24.13 4.72
N PHE A 146 13.93 23.41 5.66
CA PHE A 146 13.12 23.98 6.74
C PHE A 146 13.96 24.90 7.65
N PHE A 147 15.14 24.47 8.08
CA PHE A 147 16.03 25.26 8.94
C PHE A 147 16.86 26.29 8.16
N ASN A 148 16.70 26.38 6.84
CA ASN A 148 17.49 27.24 5.95
C ASN A 148 19.00 27.10 6.20
N LEU A 149 19.48 25.86 6.18
CA LEU A 149 20.89 25.49 6.37
C LEU A 149 21.53 25.21 5.01
N ARG A 150 22.79 25.63 4.84
CA ARG A 150 23.60 25.23 3.68
C ARG A 150 24.14 23.82 3.91
N ALA A 151 24.48 23.11 2.83
CA ALA A 151 25.02 21.75 2.92
C ALA A 151 26.23 21.62 3.88
N LYS A 152 27.07 22.67 3.96
CA LYS A 152 28.23 22.72 4.87
C LYS A 152 27.88 22.90 6.35
N ASP A 153 26.66 23.34 6.64
CA ASP A 153 26.17 23.61 8.00
C ASP A 153 25.21 22.48 8.45
N ALA A 154 25.16 21.36 7.71
CA ALA A 154 24.22 20.27 7.93
C ALA A 154 24.48 19.50 9.25
N ASP A 155 25.72 19.51 9.73
CA ASP A 155 26.13 18.86 10.98
C ASP A 155 25.50 19.52 12.23
N GLN A 156 24.90 20.70 12.07
CA GLN A 156 24.18 21.39 13.14
C GLN A 156 22.79 20.79 13.44
N MET A 157 22.34 19.82 12.64
CA MET A 157 21.05 19.15 12.82
C MET A 157 21.21 17.88 13.66
N VAL A 158 20.48 17.81 14.76
CA VAL A 158 20.36 16.59 15.57
C VAL A 158 19.07 15.88 15.19
N PHE A 159 19.18 14.65 14.70
CA PHE A 159 18.04 13.82 14.32
C PHE A 159 17.67 12.88 15.47
N GLY A 160 16.38 12.74 15.74
CA GLY A 160 15.86 11.70 16.63
C GLY A 160 16.14 10.30 16.09
N GLU A 161 16.29 9.34 17.00
CA GLU A 161 16.72 7.98 16.67
C GLU A 161 15.67 7.21 15.85
N GLU A 162 14.38 7.40 16.13
CA GLU A 162 13.31 6.62 15.51
C GLU A 162 12.58 7.36 14.38
N LEU A 163 12.31 6.62 13.30
CA LEU A 163 11.36 6.99 12.25
C LEU A 163 9.94 6.68 12.74
N ILE A 164 9.17 7.72 13.04
CA ILE A 164 7.86 7.60 13.65
C ILE A 164 6.78 7.88 12.60
N SER A 165 5.68 7.11 12.62
CA SER A 165 4.48 7.43 11.85
C SER A 165 3.71 8.57 12.53
N LEU A 166 3.00 9.37 11.72
CA LEU A 166 2.19 10.50 12.21
C LEU A 166 1.17 10.07 13.27
N GLU A 167 0.71 8.82 13.24
CA GLU A 167 -0.24 8.28 14.22
C GLU A 167 0.27 8.24 15.67
N LYS A 168 1.59 8.26 15.87
CA LYS A 168 2.24 8.04 17.17
C LYS A 168 2.91 9.30 17.73
N ILE A 169 2.66 10.46 17.13
CA ILE A 169 3.18 11.77 17.55
C ILE A 169 2.16 12.42 18.49
#